data_AF-A0A1V2ESI4-F1
#
_entry.id   AF-A0A1V2ESI4-F1
#
_cell.length_a   1.000
_cell.length_b   1.000
_cell.length_c   1.000
_cell.angle_alpha   90.00
_cell.angle_beta   90.00
_cell.angle_gamma   90.00
#
_symmetry.space_group_name_H-M   'P 1'
#
loop_
_entity.id
_entity.type
_entity.pdbx_description
1 polymer ?
#
loop_
_entity_poly.entity_id
_entity_poly.type
_entity_poly.pdbx_seq_one_letter_code
_entity_poly.pdbx_strand_id
1 'polypeptide(L)'
;MTNARALPSEVRKTSDQFFGWLRDYDGWRGHWTNNPEGSVDVTELKLSSQPFRIEIDDSASGEIVGTIETRGICDKVPYFESLLVDGSISSSKWATIRVFNFIGGYRREFAELRLERDDQIMRVTPLTDLAGTFAGENRVALDPEGIGGPDNREAICPNKEEESFARLLERSVK
;
A
#
# COMPACT_ATOMS: atom_id res chain seq x y z
N MET A 1 6.92 16.44 29.85
CA MET A 1 5.61 15.98 29.34
C MET A 1 4.90 17.20 28.79
N THR A 2 4.87 17.36 27.47
CA THR A 2 4.35 18.57 26.83
C THR A 2 2.85 18.41 26.65
N ASN A 3 2.06 19.19 27.40
CA ASN A 3 0.61 19.26 27.25
C ASN A 3 0.28 19.86 25.88
N ALA A 4 -0.03 19.01 24.90
CA ALA A 4 -0.68 19.48 23.67
C ALA A 4 -2.10 19.90 24.05
N ARG A 5 -2.38 21.22 24.03
CA ARG A 5 -3.74 21.73 24.19
C ARG A 5 -4.59 21.15 23.06
N ALA A 6 -5.62 20.37 23.42
CA ALA A 6 -6.60 19.92 22.45
C ALA A 6 -7.23 21.15 21.79
N LEU A 7 -7.09 21.26 20.47
CA LEU A 7 -7.73 22.31 19.71
C LEU A 7 -9.26 22.10 19.73
N PRO A 8 -10.05 23.18 19.75
CA PRO A 8 -11.50 23.09 19.56
C PRO A 8 -11.84 22.32 18.27
N SER A 9 -12.95 21.59 18.29
CA SER A 9 -13.31 20.65 17.22
C SER A 9 -13.47 21.32 15.85
N GLU A 10 -13.90 22.57 15.84
CA GLU A 10 -14.12 23.43 14.70
C GLU A 10 -12.79 23.86 14.07
N VAL A 11 -11.80 24.19 14.90
CA VAL A 11 -10.44 24.53 14.43
C VAL A 11 -9.77 23.31 13.81
N ARG A 12 -9.95 22.13 14.42
CA ARG A 12 -9.45 20.87 13.87
C ARG A 12 -10.08 20.58 12.50
N LYS A 13 -11.41 20.66 12.38
CA LYS A 13 -12.11 20.46 11.09
C LYS A 13 -11.62 21.40 9.99
N THR A 14 -11.48 22.69 10.29
CA THR A 14 -10.98 23.67 9.30
C THR A 14 -9.54 23.37 8.90
N SER A 15 -8.69 23.02 9.87
CA SER A 15 -7.31 22.61 9.61
C SER A 15 -7.26 21.36 8.73
N ASP A 16 -8.05 20.34 9.05
CA ASP A 16 -8.10 19.09 8.29
C ASP A 16 -8.60 19.33 6.87
N GLN A 17 -9.60 20.18 6.67
CA GLN A 17 -10.07 20.59 5.34
C GLN A 17 -8.99 21.33 4.56
N PHE A 18 -8.30 22.29 5.20
CA PHE A 18 -7.21 23.04 4.57
C PHE A 18 -6.06 22.12 4.14
N PHE A 19 -5.60 21.25 5.03
CA PHE A 19 -4.53 20.31 4.72
C PHE A 19 -4.97 19.22 3.76
N GLY A 20 -6.23 18.79 3.81
CA GLY A 20 -6.79 17.84 2.84
C GLY A 20 -6.80 18.39 1.43
N TRP A 21 -7.15 19.68 1.26
CA TRP A 21 -7.00 20.36 -0.02
C TRP A 21 -5.53 20.55 -0.42
N LEU A 22 -4.69 21.07 0.49
CA LEU A 22 -3.28 21.39 0.20
C LEU A 22 -2.45 20.15 -0.15
N ARG A 23 -2.72 19.03 0.51
CA ARG A 23 -2.00 17.75 0.36
C ARG A 23 -2.77 16.75 -0.49
N ASP A 24 -3.91 17.15 -1.05
CA ASP A 24 -4.74 16.36 -1.95
C ASP A 24 -4.98 14.93 -1.43
N TYR A 25 -5.60 14.82 -0.25
CA TYR A 25 -5.83 13.52 0.40
C TYR A 25 -6.62 12.56 -0.49
N ASP A 26 -7.67 13.03 -1.14
CA ASP A 26 -8.50 12.19 -2.01
C ASP A 26 -7.70 11.62 -3.21
N GLY A 27 -6.74 12.38 -3.74
CA GLY A 27 -5.87 11.93 -4.83
C GLY A 27 -4.89 10.81 -4.49
N TRP A 28 -4.77 10.42 -3.20
CA TRP A 28 -4.01 9.23 -2.79
C TRP A 28 -4.84 7.95 -2.82
N ARG A 29 -6.17 8.05 -2.70
CA ARG A 29 -7.04 6.88 -2.52
C ARG A 29 -7.18 6.08 -3.81
N GLY A 30 -7.45 4.80 -3.63
CA GLY A 30 -7.80 3.86 -4.69
C GLY A 30 -6.70 2.87 -5.02
N HIS A 31 -6.88 2.24 -6.17
CA HIS A 31 -6.14 1.07 -6.59
C HIS A 31 -4.95 1.45 -7.48
N TRP A 32 -3.73 1.26 -6.98
CA TRP A 32 -2.51 1.55 -7.70
C TRP A 32 -1.85 0.26 -8.17
N THR A 33 -1.78 0.03 -9.47
CA THR A 33 -1.29 -1.23 -10.06
C THR A 33 -0.36 -0.99 -11.24
N ASN A 34 0.57 -1.92 -11.47
CA ASN A 34 1.39 -1.93 -12.68
C ASN A 34 0.67 -2.54 -13.91
N ASN A 35 -0.55 -3.04 -13.74
CA ASN A 35 -1.42 -3.55 -14.80
C ASN A 35 -2.82 -2.92 -14.72
N PRO A 36 -2.97 -1.61 -14.97
CA PRO A 36 -4.26 -0.94 -14.95
C PRO A 36 -5.10 -1.37 -16.17
N GLU A 37 -6.26 -1.96 -15.93
CA GLU A 37 -7.20 -2.32 -16.99
C GLU A 37 -7.73 -1.06 -17.70
N GLY A 38 -8.01 -1.15 -19.00
CA GLY A 38 -8.62 -0.06 -19.78
C GLY A 38 -7.71 1.13 -20.13
N SER A 39 -6.44 1.14 -19.71
CA SER A 39 -5.49 2.18 -20.11
C SER A 39 -4.98 1.93 -21.55
N VAL A 40 -5.17 2.90 -22.43
CA VAL A 40 -4.82 2.78 -23.86
C VAL A 40 -3.30 2.84 -24.10
N ASP A 41 -2.53 3.23 -23.07
CA ASP A 41 -1.12 3.59 -23.22
C ASP A 41 -0.17 3.01 -22.15
N VAL A 42 -0.47 1.80 -21.66
CA VAL A 42 0.33 1.10 -20.64
C VAL A 42 1.83 0.98 -21.00
N THR A 43 2.15 0.97 -22.30
CA THR A 43 3.53 0.82 -22.79
C THR A 43 4.33 2.13 -22.69
N GLU A 44 3.71 3.29 -22.87
CA GLU A 44 4.36 4.60 -22.68
C GLU A 44 4.50 4.98 -21.20
N LEU A 45 3.64 4.42 -20.34
CA LEU A 45 3.66 4.65 -18.90
C LEU A 45 4.83 3.98 -18.17
N LYS A 46 5.72 3.22 -18.85
CA LYS A 46 6.94 2.59 -18.28
C LYS A 46 6.71 2.00 -16.87
N LEU A 47 5.60 1.28 -16.69
CA LEU A 47 5.25 0.68 -15.40
C LEU A 47 6.20 -0.47 -15.06
N SER A 48 6.24 -0.84 -13.78
CA SER A 48 7.02 -2.00 -13.33
C SER A 48 6.64 -3.26 -14.09
N SER A 49 7.63 -4.09 -14.43
CA SER A 49 7.39 -5.38 -15.10
C SER A 49 6.93 -6.49 -14.16
N GLN A 50 7.17 -6.35 -12.85
CA GLN A 50 6.73 -7.32 -11.85
C GLN A 50 5.36 -6.93 -11.27
N PRO A 51 4.44 -7.90 -11.06
CA PRO A 51 3.16 -7.64 -10.43
C PRO A 51 3.30 -6.88 -9.11
N PHE A 52 2.62 -5.75 -9.02
CA PHE A 52 2.66 -4.85 -7.89
C PHE A 52 1.34 -4.10 -7.78
N ARG A 53 0.76 -4.12 -6.58
CA ARG A 53 -0.51 -3.47 -6.27
C ARG A 53 -0.45 -2.83 -4.89
N ILE A 54 -0.93 -1.61 -4.76
CA ILE A 54 -1.24 -0.94 -3.49
C ILE A 54 -2.69 -0.48 -3.56
N GLU A 55 -3.48 -0.88 -2.58
CA GLU A 55 -4.81 -0.29 -2.35
C GLU A 55 -4.68 0.74 -1.22
N ILE A 56 -5.12 1.97 -1.45
CA ILE A 56 -5.21 3.01 -0.41
C ILE A 56 -6.68 3.24 -0.07
N ASP A 57 -7.11 2.62 1.02
CA ASP A 57 -8.50 2.65 1.50
C ASP A 57 -8.87 4.01 2.10
N ASP A 58 -7.96 4.59 2.89
CA ASP A 58 -8.15 5.87 3.57
C ASP A 58 -6.88 6.73 3.54
N SER A 59 -7.07 8.04 3.44
CA SER A 59 -6.01 9.03 3.33
C SER A 59 -6.28 10.31 4.14
N ALA A 60 -7.23 10.26 5.09
CA ALA A 60 -7.66 11.43 5.86
C ALA A 60 -6.65 11.86 6.92
N SER A 61 -6.74 13.12 7.35
CA SER A 61 -5.92 13.69 8.45
C SER A 61 -4.41 13.59 8.26
N GLY A 62 -3.95 13.38 7.02
CA GLY A 62 -2.53 13.24 6.69
C GLY A 62 -1.97 11.86 6.97
N GLU A 63 -2.82 10.87 7.18
CA GLU A 63 -2.46 9.46 7.32
C GLU A 63 -2.82 8.71 6.03
N ILE A 64 -2.19 7.57 5.80
CA ILE A 64 -2.58 6.60 4.76
C ILE A 64 -2.82 5.27 5.45
N VAL A 65 -3.86 4.56 5.04
CA VAL A 65 -4.12 3.17 5.44
C VAL A 65 -4.52 2.38 4.20
N GLY A 66 -4.07 1.13 4.11
CA GLY A 66 -4.41 0.28 2.99
C GLY A 66 -3.76 -1.09 3.02
N THR A 67 -3.60 -1.68 1.83
CA THR A 67 -2.91 -2.95 1.64
C THR A 67 -1.92 -2.89 0.48
N ILE A 68 -0.97 -3.82 0.47
CA ILE A 68 0.02 -3.98 -0.58
C ILE A 68 0.20 -5.45 -0.95
N GLU A 69 0.26 -5.71 -2.24
CA GLU A 69 0.54 -7.01 -2.84
C GLU A 69 1.67 -6.87 -3.85
N THR A 70 2.61 -7.82 -3.84
CA THR A 70 3.61 -7.92 -4.90
C THR A 70 4.16 -9.34 -4.97
N ARG A 71 4.70 -9.71 -6.12
CA ARG A 71 5.36 -11.00 -6.30
C ARG A 71 6.45 -11.26 -5.25
N GLY A 72 7.17 -10.23 -4.81
CA GLY A 72 8.19 -10.42 -3.77
C GLY A 72 7.61 -10.78 -2.39
N ILE A 73 6.40 -10.32 -2.04
CA ILE A 73 5.68 -10.78 -0.83
C ILE A 73 5.35 -12.26 -1.01
N CYS A 74 4.84 -12.63 -2.19
CA CYS A 74 4.55 -14.01 -2.57
C CYS A 74 5.79 -14.92 -2.38
N ASP A 75 6.96 -14.47 -2.77
CA ASP A 75 8.15 -15.33 -2.72
C ASP A 75 8.84 -15.34 -1.33
N LYS A 76 8.74 -14.25 -0.55
CA LYS A 76 9.59 -14.06 0.64
C LYS A 76 8.87 -14.08 1.98
N VAL A 77 7.56 -13.86 1.99
CA VAL A 77 6.77 -13.74 3.22
C VAL A 77 5.79 -14.92 3.32
N PRO A 78 6.08 -15.99 4.08
CA PRO A 78 5.20 -17.16 4.14
C PRO A 78 3.78 -16.80 4.60
N TYR A 79 2.78 -17.59 4.18
CA TYR A 79 1.35 -17.47 4.56
C TYR A 79 0.60 -16.23 4.06
N PHE A 80 1.29 -15.12 3.78
CA PHE A 80 0.65 -13.86 3.42
C PHE A 80 0.68 -13.60 1.91
N GLU A 81 -0.49 -13.27 1.35
CA GLU A 81 -0.70 -12.85 -0.04
C GLU A 81 -0.56 -11.34 -0.18
N SER A 82 -1.07 -10.62 0.83
CA SER A 82 -0.98 -9.18 0.99
C SER A 82 -0.45 -8.81 2.38
N LEU A 83 0.01 -7.56 2.52
CA LEU A 83 0.41 -6.97 3.79
C LEU A 83 -0.36 -5.67 4.02
N LEU A 84 -0.50 -5.27 5.28
CA LEU A 84 -1.11 -4.00 5.66
C LEU A 84 -0.11 -2.87 5.45
N VAL A 85 -0.63 -1.69 5.10
CA VAL A 85 0.15 -0.46 5.07
C VAL A 85 -0.48 0.62 5.92
N ASP A 86 0.36 1.37 6.61
CA ASP A 86 -0.01 2.65 7.20
C ASP A 86 1.10 3.67 7.03
N GLY A 87 0.79 4.96 7.10
CA GLY A 87 1.79 5.98 6.87
C GLY A 87 1.30 7.39 7.02
N SER A 88 2.12 8.33 6.56
CA SER A 88 1.83 9.76 6.63
C SER A 88 2.10 10.48 5.32
N ILE A 89 1.20 11.41 4.98
CA ILE A 89 1.27 12.28 3.81
C ILE A 89 2.02 13.54 4.20
N SER A 90 3.21 13.70 3.62
CA SER A 90 4.06 14.87 3.84
C SER A 90 3.66 16.05 2.95
N SER A 91 3.16 15.78 1.74
CA SER A 91 2.69 16.77 0.77
C SER A 91 1.78 16.13 -0.26
N SER A 92 1.23 16.92 -1.21
CA SER A 92 0.45 16.38 -2.32
C SER A 92 1.19 15.38 -3.20
N LYS A 93 2.53 15.37 -3.17
CA LYS A 93 3.37 14.48 -3.98
C LYS A 93 4.11 13.41 -3.19
N TRP A 94 4.17 13.50 -1.86
CA TRP A 94 5.07 12.68 -1.05
C TRP A 94 4.37 12.10 0.16
N ALA A 95 4.51 10.79 0.34
CA ALA A 95 4.13 10.08 1.54
C ALA A 95 5.18 9.03 1.91
N THR A 96 5.17 8.63 3.19
CA THR A 96 5.97 7.51 3.68
C THR A 96 5.04 6.52 4.34
N ILE A 97 5.12 5.24 3.94
CA ILE A 97 4.33 4.15 4.48
C ILE A 97 5.22 3.06 5.08
N ARG A 98 4.68 2.32 6.05
CA ARG A 98 5.26 1.11 6.61
C ARG A 98 4.41 -0.07 6.19
N VAL A 99 5.08 -1.11 5.74
CA VAL A 99 4.46 -2.39 5.39
C VAL A 99 4.56 -3.32 6.58
N PHE A 100 3.45 -3.83 7.06
CA PHE A 100 3.41 -4.65 8.27
C PHE A 100 2.32 -5.72 8.24
N ASN A 101 2.38 -6.64 9.20
CA ASN A 101 1.26 -7.49 9.55
C ASN A 101 1.32 -7.87 11.05
N PHE A 102 0.29 -8.51 11.57
CA PHE A 102 0.25 -9.01 12.93
C PHE A 102 0.58 -10.51 12.97
N ILE A 103 1.68 -10.86 13.65
CA ILE A 103 2.10 -12.26 13.82
C ILE A 103 2.14 -12.57 15.31
N GLY A 104 1.32 -13.52 15.75
CA GLY A 104 1.19 -13.87 17.17
C GLY A 104 0.69 -12.71 18.03
N GLY A 105 -0.13 -11.81 17.47
CA GLY A 105 -0.63 -10.61 18.15
C GLY A 105 0.33 -9.42 18.16
N TYR A 106 1.53 -9.55 17.61
CA TYR A 106 2.52 -8.47 17.54
C TYR A 106 2.64 -7.91 16.13
N ARG A 107 2.68 -6.58 16.02
CA ARG A 107 3.01 -5.89 14.76
C ARG A 107 4.45 -6.23 14.36
N ARG A 108 4.61 -6.74 13.13
CA ARG A 108 5.88 -7.01 12.49
C ARG A 108 5.98 -6.17 11.24
N GLU A 109 7.00 -5.33 11.18
CA GLU A 109 7.28 -4.48 10.03
C GLU A 109 8.20 -5.21 9.07
N PHE A 110 7.87 -5.15 7.79
CA PHE A 110 8.61 -5.81 6.71
C PHE A 110 9.42 -4.81 5.89
N ALA A 111 8.87 -3.62 5.66
CA ALA A 111 9.53 -2.57 4.89
C ALA A 111 9.01 -1.19 5.26
N GLU A 112 9.79 -0.17 4.92
CA GLU A 112 9.37 1.23 4.86
C GLU A 112 9.53 1.70 3.42
N LEU A 113 8.48 2.29 2.85
CA LEU A 113 8.42 2.72 1.45
C LEU A 113 8.13 4.22 1.37
N ARG A 114 8.79 4.88 0.43
CA ARG A 114 8.48 6.24 0.01
C ARG A 114 7.57 6.20 -1.21
N LEU A 115 6.49 6.94 -1.15
CA LEU A 115 5.57 7.13 -2.27
C LEU A 115 5.80 8.52 -2.88
N GLU A 116 6.04 8.56 -4.18
CA GLU A 116 6.05 9.78 -4.99
C GLU A 116 4.85 9.73 -5.94
N ARG A 117 3.90 10.65 -5.79
CA ARG A 117 2.75 10.74 -6.68
C ARG A 117 2.94 11.86 -7.70
N ASP A 118 2.75 11.50 -8.96
CA ASP A 118 2.69 12.41 -10.10
C ASP A 118 1.39 12.12 -10.87
N ASP A 119 0.33 12.81 -10.44
CA ASP A 119 -1.03 12.64 -10.94
C ASP A 119 -1.52 11.17 -10.82
N GLN A 120 -1.79 10.50 -11.94
CA GLN A 120 -2.25 9.11 -11.98
C GLN A 120 -1.13 8.08 -11.89
N ILE A 121 0.11 8.51 -11.64
CA ILE A 121 1.28 7.64 -11.53
C ILE A 121 1.89 7.76 -10.15
N MET A 122 2.28 6.63 -9.57
CA MET A 122 3.02 6.58 -8.31
C MET A 122 4.32 5.83 -8.49
N ARG A 123 5.41 6.41 -7.99
CA ARG A 123 6.67 5.69 -7.76
C ARG A 123 6.72 5.25 -6.30
N VAL A 124 7.13 4.01 -6.11
CA VAL A 124 7.25 3.37 -4.80
C VAL A 124 8.71 2.95 -4.62
N THR A 125 9.42 3.61 -3.72
CA THR A 125 10.83 3.36 -3.48
C THR A 125 11.04 2.79 -2.08
N PRO A 126 11.66 1.61 -1.92
CA PRO A 126 11.98 1.08 -0.60
C PRO A 126 13.04 1.96 0.07
N LEU A 127 12.72 2.45 1.27
CA LEU A 127 13.68 3.11 2.17
C LEU A 127 14.40 2.07 3.03
N THR A 128 13.64 1.11 3.55
CA THR A 128 14.14 -0.06 4.27
C THR A 128 13.41 -1.30 3.78
N ASP A 129 14.14 -2.34 3.36
CA ASP A 129 13.57 -3.62 2.91
C ASP A 129 14.61 -4.73 3.07
N LEU A 130 14.76 -5.24 4.30
CA LEU A 130 15.83 -6.17 4.64
C LEU A 130 15.71 -7.53 3.92
N ALA A 131 14.48 -7.94 3.59
CA ALA A 131 14.23 -9.15 2.85
C ALA A 131 14.36 -8.96 1.33
N GLY A 132 14.41 -7.70 0.84
CA GLY A 132 14.40 -7.37 -0.57
C GLY A 132 13.05 -7.69 -1.26
N THR A 133 11.95 -7.60 -0.52
CA THR A 133 10.58 -7.89 -0.95
C THR A 133 10.13 -7.00 -2.11
N PHE A 134 10.62 -5.77 -2.21
CA PHE A 134 10.13 -4.77 -3.16
C PHE A 134 11.09 -4.51 -4.34
N ALA A 135 12.25 -5.16 -4.38
CA ALA A 135 13.16 -5.23 -5.53
C ALA A 135 13.43 -3.90 -6.28
N GLY A 136 13.64 -2.81 -5.53
CA GLY A 136 13.95 -1.49 -6.09
C GLY A 136 12.74 -0.58 -6.28
N GLU A 137 12.89 0.46 -7.09
CA GLU A 137 11.77 1.38 -7.39
C GLU A 137 10.72 0.70 -8.25
N ASN A 138 9.46 0.82 -7.85
CA ASN A 138 8.32 0.37 -8.63
C ASN A 138 7.50 1.55 -9.14
N ARG A 139 7.00 1.45 -10.37
CA ARG A 139 6.12 2.46 -10.97
C ARG A 139 4.76 1.84 -11.26
N VAL A 140 3.73 2.40 -10.67
CA VAL A 140 2.34 1.96 -10.77
C VAL A 140 1.43 3.11 -11.21
N ALA A 141 0.27 2.77 -11.73
CA ALA A 141 -0.75 3.70 -12.18
C ALA A 141 -2.06 3.49 -11.40
N LEU A 142 -2.85 4.56 -11.26
CA LEU A 142 -4.20 4.48 -10.71
C LEU A 142 -5.11 3.75 -11.68
N ASP A 143 -5.76 2.68 -11.23
CA ASP A 143 -6.76 1.95 -11.98
C ASP A 143 -8.10 2.72 -11.94
N PRO A 144 -8.63 3.15 -13.10
CA PRO A 144 -9.89 3.90 -13.17
C PRO A 144 -11.11 3.11 -12.69
N GLU A 145 -11.07 1.78 -12.71
CA GLU A 145 -12.15 0.92 -12.20
C GLU A 145 -12.00 0.61 -10.69
N GLY A 146 -10.94 1.07 -10.04
CA GLY A 146 -10.68 0.86 -8.61
C GLY A 146 -11.48 1.78 -7.68
N ILE A 147 -12.13 2.82 -8.21
CA ILE A 147 -12.82 3.82 -7.39
C ILE A 147 -14.24 3.32 -7.05
N GLY A 148 -14.38 2.63 -5.91
CA GLY A 148 -15.67 2.44 -5.23
C GLY A 148 -16.52 1.23 -5.66
N GLY A 149 -15.95 0.23 -6.33
CA GLY A 149 -16.58 -1.06 -6.61
C GLY A 149 -16.13 -2.17 -5.64
N PRO A 150 -16.89 -3.27 -5.47
CA PRO A 150 -16.39 -4.45 -4.77
C PRO A 150 -15.15 -4.98 -5.49
N ASP A 151 -14.07 -5.24 -4.74
CA ASP A 151 -12.83 -5.77 -5.31
C ASP A 151 -13.02 -7.24 -5.70
N ASN A 152 -13.41 -7.46 -6.95
CA ASN A 152 -13.52 -8.80 -7.55
C ASN A 152 -12.19 -9.23 -8.21
N ARG A 153 -11.10 -8.50 -7.97
CA ARG A 153 -9.81 -8.76 -8.61
C ARG A 153 -9.11 -9.91 -7.90
N GLU A 154 -8.51 -10.80 -8.67
CA GLU A 154 -7.73 -11.90 -8.12
C GLU A 154 -6.47 -11.36 -7.44
N ALA A 155 -6.08 -11.97 -6.31
CA ALA A 155 -4.83 -11.68 -5.62
C ALA A 155 -3.63 -12.02 -6.52
N ILE A 156 -2.50 -11.32 -6.36
CA ILE A 156 -1.28 -11.61 -7.15
C ILE A 156 -0.77 -13.05 -6.94
N CYS A 157 -1.02 -13.65 -5.77
CA CYS A 157 -0.70 -15.04 -5.48
C CYS A 157 -1.77 -15.69 -4.58
N PRO A 158 -2.84 -16.25 -5.15
CA PRO A 158 -3.91 -16.86 -4.38
C PRO A 158 -3.49 -18.19 -3.73
N ASN A 159 -4.19 -18.57 -2.66
CA ASN A 159 -4.14 -19.85 -1.92
C ASN A 159 -2.84 -20.11 -1.14
N LYS A 160 -2.09 -19.06 -0.80
CA LYS A 160 -0.78 -19.20 -0.17
C LYS A 160 -0.87 -19.66 1.28
N GLU A 161 -1.91 -19.25 1.97
CA GLU A 161 -2.21 -19.70 3.33
C GLU A 161 -2.49 -21.22 3.32
N GLU A 162 -3.38 -21.68 2.44
CA GLU A 162 -3.75 -23.10 2.29
C GLU A 162 -2.54 -23.98 1.93
N GLU A 163 -1.74 -23.56 0.96
CA GLU A 163 -0.52 -24.28 0.57
C GLU A 163 0.47 -24.41 1.73
N SER A 164 0.61 -23.34 2.51
CA SER A 164 1.56 -23.32 3.61
C SER A 164 1.09 -24.19 4.78
N PHE A 165 -0.22 -24.21 5.06
CA PHE A 165 -0.82 -25.14 6.03
C PHE A 165 -0.68 -26.60 5.58
N ALA A 166 -0.94 -26.91 4.31
CA ALA A 166 -0.77 -28.26 3.77
C ALA A 166 0.68 -28.77 3.96
N ARG A 167 1.69 -27.93 3.67
CA ARG A 167 3.11 -28.27 3.88
C ARG A 167 3.46 -28.52 5.35
N LEU A 168 2.83 -27.79 6.28
CA LEU A 168 3.03 -28.02 7.72
C LEU A 168 2.43 -29.35 8.18
N LEU A 169 1.25 -29.71 7.66
CA LEU A 169 0.60 -31.00 7.93
C LEU A 169 1.43 -32.17 7.39
N GLU A 170 1.96 -32.07 6.16
CA GLU A 170 2.84 -33.10 5.60
C GLU A 170 4.13 -33.31 6.40
N ARG A 171 4.68 -32.24 6.98
CA ARG A 171 5.88 -32.30 7.83
C ARG A 171 5.63 -32.87 9.22
N SER A 172 4.40 -32.82 9.73
CA SER A 172 4.05 -33.30 11.07
C SER A 172 3.66 -34.79 11.10
N VAL A 173 3.53 -35.42 9.92
CA VAL A 173 3.26 -36.86 9.74
C VAL A 173 4.54 -37.68 9.48
N LYS A 174 5.71 -37.02 9.35
CA LYS A 174 7.03 -37.66 9.31
C LYS A 174 7.77 -37.51 10.62
#